data_AF-A0A962YI68-F1
#
_entry.id   AF-A0A962YI68-F1
#
_cell.length_a   1.000
_cell.length_b   1.000
_cell.length_c   1.000
_cell.angle_alpha   90.00
_cell.angle_beta   90.00
_cell.angle_gamma   90.00
#
_symmetry.space_group_name_H-M   'P 1'
#
loop_
_entity.id
_entity.type
_entity.pdbx_description
1 polymer ?
#
loop_
_entity_poly.entity_id
_entity_poly.type
_entity_poly.pdbx_seq_one_letter_code
_entity_poly.pdbx_strand_id
1 'polypeptide(L)'
;MESVDCLVVGAGFSGAVIAERLARLHQRKVLLIDRREHIGGNAYDYPDALGILAHRYGPHIFHTNSARVWEYLSQFTAWRPYEHKVLAQIDGQLAPLPFNLNTLQCLFPEAQAEALTQKLLNTYGYDSKVPILKLRQQSDPMLLELAQFVYEKVFLGYTTKMWGLTPEQLSPAVTARVPVVVGHDDRYFQDTYQAMPAAGYTALFEQLLDHPAIQVRTGVDFFALRPKL
;
A
#
# COMPACT_ATOMS: atom_id res chain seq x y z
N MET A 1 -19.90 32.54 11.47
CA MET A 1 -19.03 31.37 11.76
C MET A 1 -18.13 31.78 12.91
N GLU A 2 -17.83 30.90 13.87
CA GLU A 2 -16.70 31.13 14.75
C GLU A 2 -15.46 31.45 13.91
N SER A 3 -14.57 32.31 14.40
CA SER A 3 -13.36 32.68 13.67
C SER A 3 -12.49 31.42 13.47
N VAL A 4 -12.31 31.01 12.23
CA VAL A 4 -11.41 29.91 11.84
C VAL A 4 -10.08 30.51 11.40
N ASP A 5 -8.96 29.95 11.88
CA ASP A 5 -7.62 30.38 11.46
C ASP A 5 -7.17 29.68 10.17
N CYS A 6 -7.58 28.42 9.97
CA CYS A 6 -7.13 27.59 8.86
C CYS A 6 -8.29 26.78 8.27
N LEU A 7 -8.46 26.83 6.95
CA LEU A 7 -9.32 25.90 6.20
C LEU A 7 -8.47 24.78 5.61
N VAL A 8 -8.84 23.54 5.87
CA VAL A 8 -8.24 22.34 5.26
C VAL A 8 -9.28 21.64 4.41
N VAL A 9 -8.93 21.34 3.15
CA VAL A 9 -9.81 20.70 2.18
C VAL A 9 -9.38 19.26 1.93
N GLY A 10 -10.25 18.31 2.26
CA GLY A 10 -10.04 16.87 2.17
C GLY A 10 -9.67 16.26 3.52
N ALA A 11 -10.48 15.33 4.03
CA ALA A 11 -10.34 14.64 5.31
C ALA A 11 -9.63 13.27 5.19
N GLY A 12 -8.79 13.07 4.17
CA GLY A 12 -7.84 11.95 4.11
C GLY A 12 -6.60 12.19 4.97
N PHE A 13 -5.62 11.27 4.95
CA PHE A 13 -4.41 11.37 5.77
C PHE A 13 -3.74 12.75 5.70
N SER A 14 -3.52 13.29 4.50
CA SER A 14 -2.85 14.60 4.35
C SER A 14 -3.57 15.72 5.11
N GLY A 15 -4.89 15.87 4.91
CA GLY A 15 -5.63 16.95 5.56
C GLY A 15 -5.86 16.69 7.04
N ALA A 16 -6.13 15.44 7.43
CA ALA A 16 -6.38 15.10 8.82
C ALA A 16 -5.13 15.26 9.69
N VAL A 17 -3.95 14.83 9.19
CA VAL A 17 -2.66 15.06 9.84
C VAL A 17 -2.35 16.55 9.94
N ILE A 18 -2.52 17.31 8.86
CA ILE A 18 -2.28 18.76 8.88
C ILE A 18 -3.21 19.45 9.90
N ALA A 19 -4.49 19.10 9.93
CA ALA A 19 -5.45 19.64 10.88
C ALA A 19 -5.03 19.35 12.33
N GLU A 20 -4.65 18.10 12.62
CA GLU A 20 -4.16 17.70 13.95
C GLU A 20 -2.90 18.48 14.35
N ARG A 21 -1.91 18.62 13.46
CA ARG A 21 -0.68 19.38 13.75
C ARG A 21 -0.93 20.87 13.95
N LEU A 22 -1.78 21.48 13.12
CA LEU A 22 -2.14 22.89 13.25
C LEU A 22 -2.87 23.17 14.57
N ALA A 23 -3.77 22.28 14.96
CA ALA A 23 -4.53 22.43 16.20
C ALA A 23 -3.66 22.18 17.44
N ARG A 24 -2.96 21.04 17.52
CA ARG A 24 -2.20 20.64 18.72
C ARG A 24 -0.87 21.37 18.90
N LEU A 25 -0.12 21.63 17.83
CA LEU A 25 1.18 22.30 17.95
C LEU A 25 1.10 23.82 17.81
N HIS A 26 0.21 24.31 16.95
CA HIS A 26 0.15 25.72 16.58
C HIS A 26 -1.07 26.43 17.14
N GLN A 27 -1.91 25.73 17.91
CA GLN A 27 -3.09 26.28 18.59
C GLN A 27 -4.04 27.03 17.64
N ARG A 28 -4.12 26.56 16.39
CA ARG A 28 -4.98 27.13 15.36
C ARG A 28 -6.37 26.49 15.39
N LYS A 29 -7.40 27.30 15.20
CA LYS A 29 -8.76 26.85 14.92
C LYS A 29 -8.85 26.40 13.48
N VAL A 30 -9.09 25.12 13.26
CA VAL A 30 -9.11 24.47 11.94
C VAL A 30 -10.54 24.10 11.57
N LEU A 31 -10.97 24.52 10.37
CA LEU A 31 -12.13 23.93 9.70
C LEU A 31 -11.62 22.92 8.67
N LEU A 32 -11.87 21.64 8.91
CA LEU A 32 -11.62 20.56 7.97
C LEU A 32 -12.91 20.23 7.23
N ILE A 33 -12.91 20.36 5.90
CA ILE A 33 -14.05 20.00 5.06
C ILE A 33 -13.72 18.82 4.15
N ASP A 34 -14.69 17.98 3.86
CA ASP A 34 -14.61 16.99 2.78
C ASP A 34 -15.93 16.95 2.00
N ARG A 35 -15.84 16.75 0.69
CA ARG A 35 -17.01 16.56 -0.17
C ARG A 35 -17.67 15.19 0.03
N ARG A 36 -16.93 14.21 0.54
CA ARG A 36 -17.47 12.90 0.91
C ARG A 36 -18.24 13.01 2.22
N GLU A 37 -19.20 12.13 2.41
CA GLU A 37 -20.03 12.05 3.62
C GLU A 37 -19.29 11.48 4.85
N HIS A 38 -18.00 11.17 4.71
CA HIS A 38 -17.18 10.56 5.76
C HIS A 38 -15.75 11.09 5.73
N ILE A 39 -15.03 10.90 6.83
CA ILE A 39 -13.59 11.16 6.96
C ILE A 39 -12.75 9.99 6.45
N GLY A 40 -11.42 10.12 6.47
CA GLY A 40 -10.48 9.04 6.14
C GLY A 40 -10.10 8.95 4.66
N GLY A 41 -10.78 9.69 3.77
CA GLY A 41 -10.50 9.65 2.35
C GLY A 41 -10.66 8.23 1.79
N ASN A 42 -9.66 7.70 1.08
CA ASN A 42 -9.71 6.34 0.55
C ASN A 42 -9.48 5.25 1.62
N ALA A 43 -8.85 5.60 2.74
CA ALA A 43 -8.63 4.68 3.85
C ALA A 43 -9.90 4.46 4.69
N TYR A 44 -11.01 5.12 4.35
CA TYR A 44 -12.29 4.93 5.03
C TYR A 44 -12.74 3.46 5.01
N ASP A 45 -13.03 2.96 6.21
CA ASP A 45 -13.63 1.66 6.45
C ASP A 45 -14.96 1.78 7.21
N TYR A 46 -15.81 0.78 7.03
CA TYR A 46 -17.15 0.74 7.57
C TYR A 46 -17.57 -0.72 7.82
N PRO A 47 -18.42 -0.98 8.83
CA PRO A 47 -19.04 -2.29 8.96
C PRO A 47 -19.99 -2.51 7.78
N ASP A 48 -19.85 -3.64 7.09
CA ASP A 48 -20.76 -4.05 6.04
C ASP A 48 -22.11 -4.54 6.61
N ALA A 49 -22.99 -5.06 5.75
CA ALA A 49 -24.31 -5.54 6.15
C ALA A 49 -24.27 -6.71 7.17
N LEU A 50 -23.12 -7.39 7.31
CA LEU A 50 -22.91 -8.48 8.25
C LEU A 50 -22.11 -8.04 9.49
N GLY A 51 -21.78 -6.75 9.60
CA GLY A 51 -20.95 -6.20 10.68
C GLY A 51 -19.46 -6.47 10.50
N ILE A 52 -19.03 -6.92 9.32
CA ILE A 52 -17.60 -7.13 9.01
C ILE A 52 -17.01 -5.79 8.58
N LEU A 53 -15.93 -5.37 9.24
CA LEU A 53 -15.24 -4.14 8.88
C LEU A 53 -14.58 -4.28 7.48
N ALA A 54 -15.00 -3.44 6.55
CA ALA A 54 -14.58 -3.47 5.16
C ALA A 54 -14.14 -2.08 4.67
N HIS A 55 -13.21 -2.04 3.72
CA HIS A 55 -12.75 -0.79 3.13
C HIS A 55 -13.57 -0.45 1.90
N ARG A 56 -14.12 0.76 1.84
CA ARG A 56 -14.98 1.16 0.72
C ARG A 56 -14.22 1.34 -0.60
N TYR A 57 -12.95 1.72 -0.52
CA TYR A 57 -12.15 2.12 -1.69
C TYR A 57 -10.96 1.19 -1.93
N GLY A 58 -11.17 -0.10 -1.68
CA GLY A 58 -10.14 -1.13 -1.85
C GLY A 58 -9.29 -1.36 -0.59
N PRO A 59 -8.52 -2.46 -0.57
CA PRO A 59 -7.72 -2.85 0.59
C PRO A 59 -6.63 -1.80 0.84
N HIS A 60 -6.49 -1.41 2.11
CA HIS A 60 -5.48 -0.47 2.59
C HIS A 60 -4.75 -1.18 3.72
N ILE A 61 -3.51 -1.58 3.47
CA ILE A 61 -2.69 -2.26 4.48
C ILE A 61 -1.68 -1.24 4.95
N PHE A 62 -1.61 -0.99 6.26
CA PHE A 62 -0.61 -0.07 6.78
C PHE A 62 0.74 -0.77 6.91
N HIS A 63 1.75 -0.17 6.29
CA HIS A 63 3.14 -0.58 6.39
C HIS A 63 4.05 0.65 6.29
N THR A 64 5.16 0.67 7.03
CA THR A 64 6.15 1.74 6.93
C THR A 64 7.52 1.31 7.46
N ASN A 65 8.58 1.87 6.87
CA ASN A 65 9.92 1.85 7.46
C ASN A 65 10.19 3.03 8.40
N SER A 66 9.28 4.01 8.48
CA SER A 66 9.49 5.21 9.27
C SER A 66 9.00 5.04 10.70
N ALA A 67 9.95 4.92 11.65
CA ALA A 67 9.65 4.92 13.08
C ALA A 67 8.83 6.16 13.50
N ARG A 68 9.18 7.34 12.96
CA ARG A 68 8.44 8.58 13.21
C ARG A 68 6.97 8.49 12.81
N VAL A 69 6.65 7.89 11.66
CA VAL A 69 5.24 7.72 11.22
C VAL A 69 4.53 6.71 12.11
N TRP A 70 5.19 5.60 12.42
CA TRP A 70 4.66 4.57 13.32
C TRP A 70 4.31 5.14 14.70
N GLU A 71 5.27 5.80 15.35
CA GLU A 71 5.12 6.42 16.67
C GLU A 71 4.06 7.52 16.67
N TYR A 72 3.97 8.30 15.59
CA TYR A 72 2.94 9.33 15.43
C TYR A 72 1.54 8.72 15.40
N LEU A 73 1.29 7.77 14.50
CA LEU A 73 -0.04 7.15 14.37
C LEU A 73 -0.41 6.29 15.58
N SER A 74 0.57 5.73 16.28
CA SER A 74 0.37 4.98 17.54
C SER A 74 -0.26 5.81 18.67
N GLN A 75 -0.24 7.15 18.57
CA GLN A 75 -0.93 8.02 19.53
C GLN A 75 -2.46 8.02 19.35
N PHE A 76 -2.95 7.55 18.20
CA PHE A 76 -4.36 7.62 17.80
C PHE A 76 -4.99 6.25 17.54
N THR A 77 -4.19 5.19 17.57
CA THR A 77 -4.69 3.82 17.45
C THR A 77 -3.79 2.84 18.20
N ALA A 78 -4.38 1.79 18.73
CA ALA A 78 -3.66 0.55 18.99
C ALA A 78 -3.46 -0.21 17.67
N TRP A 79 -2.46 -1.09 17.63
CA TRP A 79 -2.12 -1.86 16.44
C TRP A 79 -2.45 -3.34 16.60
N ARG A 80 -2.99 -3.93 15.54
CA ARG A 80 -3.08 -5.38 15.35
C ARG A 80 -1.95 -5.80 14.41
N PRO A 81 -0.92 -6.54 14.88
CA PRO A 81 0.13 -7.06 14.01
C PRO A 81 -0.47 -7.84 12.85
N TYR A 82 -0.06 -7.50 11.63
CA TYR A 82 -0.58 -8.11 10.42
C TYR A 82 0.43 -7.95 9.29
N GLU A 83 0.90 -9.08 8.77
CA GLU A 83 1.81 -9.13 7.63
C GLU A 83 1.02 -9.63 6.42
N HIS A 84 0.90 -8.77 5.40
CA HIS A 84 0.08 -9.07 4.24
C HIS A 84 0.78 -10.07 3.32
N LYS A 85 0.06 -11.09 2.87
CA LYS A 85 0.53 -12.07 1.89
C LYS A 85 -0.45 -12.15 0.74
N VAL A 86 0.07 -12.25 -0.48
CA VAL A 86 -0.71 -12.30 -1.70
C VAL A 86 -0.37 -13.59 -2.44
N LEU A 87 -1.38 -14.22 -3.03
CA LEU A 87 -1.21 -15.32 -3.97
C LEU A 87 -1.66 -14.85 -5.36
N ALA A 88 -0.90 -15.21 -6.39
CA ALA A 88 -1.31 -15.08 -7.78
C ALA A 88 -1.75 -16.43 -8.33
N GLN A 89 -2.81 -16.41 -9.14
CA GLN A 89 -3.21 -17.58 -9.92
C GLN A 89 -2.43 -17.59 -11.24
N ILE A 90 -1.47 -18.51 -11.36
CA ILE A 90 -0.59 -18.67 -12.53
C ILE A 90 -0.76 -20.10 -13.03
N ASP A 91 -1.20 -20.25 -14.29
CA ASP A 91 -1.39 -21.54 -14.95
C ASP A 91 -2.21 -22.56 -14.11
N GLY A 92 -3.23 -22.05 -13.42
CA GLY A 92 -4.14 -22.85 -12.59
C GLY A 92 -3.66 -23.10 -11.16
N GLN A 93 -2.45 -22.68 -10.79
CA GLN A 93 -1.89 -22.83 -9.44
C GLN A 93 -1.87 -21.50 -8.69
N LEU A 94 -2.04 -21.54 -7.37
CA LEU A 94 -1.87 -20.38 -6.50
C LEU A 94 -0.43 -20.32 -6.00
N ALA A 95 0.32 -19.30 -6.40
CA ALA A 95 1.72 -19.13 -6.03
C ALA A 95 1.96 -17.78 -5.31
N PRO A 96 2.89 -17.71 -4.33
CA PRO A 96 3.17 -16.49 -3.59
C PRO A 96 3.60 -15.31 -4.47
N LEU A 97 3.19 -14.10 -4.08
CA LEU A 97 3.74 -12.84 -4.56
C LEU A 97 4.23 -11.97 -3.39
N PRO A 98 5.41 -11.31 -3.54
CA PRO A 98 6.20 -11.13 -4.76
C PRO A 98 6.89 -12.43 -5.20
N PHE A 99 7.21 -12.55 -6.50
CA PHE A 99 7.79 -13.78 -7.03
C PHE A 99 9.11 -14.09 -6.29
N ASN A 100 9.17 -15.23 -5.62
CA ASN A 100 10.29 -15.61 -4.76
C ASN A 100 10.71 -17.08 -4.95
N LEU A 101 11.57 -17.61 -4.08
CA LEU A 101 12.03 -18.99 -4.19
C LEU A 101 10.92 -20.01 -3.89
N ASN A 102 9.92 -19.66 -3.05
CA ASN A 102 8.73 -20.49 -2.86
C ASN A 102 7.86 -20.50 -4.13
N THR A 103 7.74 -19.36 -4.83
CA THR A 103 7.05 -19.28 -6.12
C THR A 103 7.71 -20.17 -7.16
N LEU A 104 9.05 -20.23 -7.21
CA LEU A 104 9.79 -21.14 -8.09
C LEU A 104 9.46 -22.60 -7.81
N GLN A 105 9.55 -23.01 -6.53
CA GLN A 105 9.26 -24.38 -6.11
C GLN A 105 7.81 -24.78 -6.39
N CYS A 106 6.88 -23.82 -6.32
CA CYS A 106 5.47 -24.06 -6.64
C CYS A 106 5.26 -24.31 -8.15
N LEU A 107 5.86 -23.48 -9.00
CA LEU A 107 5.50 -23.41 -10.42
C LEU A 107 6.36 -24.30 -11.34
N PHE A 108 7.55 -24.70 -10.91
CA PHE A 108 8.49 -25.44 -11.74
C PHE A 108 8.77 -26.84 -11.19
N PRO A 109 9.11 -27.82 -12.05
CA PRO A 109 9.61 -29.12 -11.60
C PRO A 109 10.80 -28.97 -10.65
N GLU A 110 10.90 -29.83 -9.64
CA GLU A 110 11.86 -29.75 -8.54
C GLU A 110 13.31 -29.51 -9.01
N ALA A 111 13.81 -30.32 -9.95
CA ALA A 111 15.16 -30.19 -10.48
C ALA A 111 15.41 -28.84 -11.19
N GLN A 112 14.39 -28.30 -11.86
CA GLN A 112 14.48 -26.99 -12.53
C GLN A 112 14.44 -25.86 -11.50
N ALA A 113 13.56 -25.96 -10.50
CA ALA A 113 13.45 -24.98 -9.42
C ALA A 113 14.77 -24.88 -8.62
N GLU A 114 15.41 -26.02 -8.32
CA GLU A 114 16.70 -26.06 -7.62
C GLU A 114 17.82 -25.40 -8.43
N ALA A 115 17.93 -25.73 -9.72
CA ALA A 115 18.90 -25.12 -10.62
C ALA A 115 18.72 -23.58 -10.72
N LEU A 116 17.48 -23.12 -10.89
CA LEU A 116 17.15 -21.69 -10.93
C LEU A 116 17.47 -21.00 -9.61
N THR A 117 17.17 -21.65 -8.48
CA THR A 117 17.45 -21.13 -7.15
C THR A 117 18.94 -20.92 -6.95
N GLN A 118 19.76 -21.93 -7.23
CA GLN A 118 21.21 -21.82 -7.11
C GLN A 118 21.77 -20.74 -8.02
N LYS A 119 21.21 -20.60 -9.23
CA LYS A 119 21.63 -19.57 -10.19
C LYS A 119 21.32 -18.16 -9.68
N LEU A 120 20.10 -17.92 -9.20
CA LEU A 120 19.71 -16.63 -8.62
C LEU A 120 20.56 -16.27 -7.40
N LEU A 121 20.83 -17.24 -6.51
CA LEU A 121 21.67 -17.05 -5.34
C LEU A 121 23.11 -16.70 -5.73
N ASN A 122 23.69 -17.40 -6.70
CA ASN A 122 25.05 -17.13 -7.17
C ASN A 122 25.17 -15.77 -7.87
N THR A 123 24.13 -15.33 -8.58
CA THR A 123 24.16 -14.09 -9.37
C THR A 123 23.82 -12.86 -8.54
N TYR A 124 22.87 -12.95 -7.62
CA TYR A 124 22.37 -11.79 -6.87
C TYR A 124 22.63 -11.87 -5.36
N GLY A 125 22.76 -13.07 -4.79
CA GLY A 125 22.80 -13.28 -3.34
C GLY A 125 21.42 -13.32 -2.70
N TYR A 126 21.34 -13.98 -1.54
CA TYR A 126 20.11 -14.10 -0.74
C TYR A 126 19.57 -12.73 -0.30
N ASP A 127 18.24 -12.62 -0.18
CA ASP A 127 17.46 -11.41 0.11
C ASP A 127 17.55 -10.28 -0.93
N SER A 128 18.15 -10.55 -2.10
CA SER A 128 18.21 -9.57 -3.17
C SER A 128 16.85 -9.31 -3.82
N LYS A 129 16.58 -8.04 -4.13
CA LYS A 129 15.36 -7.59 -4.81
C LYS A 129 15.70 -7.13 -6.23
N VAL A 130 15.24 -7.88 -7.22
CA VAL A 130 15.57 -7.65 -8.63
C VAL A 130 14.31 -7.22 -9.38
N PRO A 131 14.22 -5.96 -9.85
CA PRO A 131 13.11 -5.52 -10.68
C PRO A 131 13.02 -6.35 -11.96
N ILE A 132 11.81 -6.67 -12.41
CA ILE A 132 11.60 -7.55 -13.57
C ILE A 132 12.28 -7.04 -14.85
N LEU A 133 12.25 -5.73 -15.11
CA LEU A 133 12.90 -5.14 -16.29
C LEU A 133 14.43 -5.27 -16.24
N LYS A 134 15.03 -5.33 -15.04
CA LYS A 134 16.47 -5.58 -14.84
C LYS A 134 16.80 -7.07 -15.00
N LEU A 135 15.92 -7.95 -14.52
CA LEU A 135 16.08 -9.39 -14.70
C LEU A 135 16.04 -9.79 -16.19
N ARG A 136 15.24 -9.10 -17.01
CA ARG A 136 15.21 -9.30 -18.48
C ARG A 136 16.47 -8.86 -19.23
N GLN A 137 17.40 -8.16 -18.57
CA GLN A 137 18.67 -7.74 -19.16
C GLN A 137 19.80 -8.76 -18.93
N GLN A 138 19.49 -9.92 -18.34
CA GLN A 138 20.48 -10.98 -18.12
C GLN A 138 20.93 -11.62 -19.45
N SER A 139 22.21 -11.98 -19.52
CA SER A 139 22.79 -12.71 -20.65
C SER A 139 22.78 -14.23 -20.44
N ASP A 140 22.58 -14.69 -19.21
CA ASP A 140 22.49 -16.11 -18.91
C ASP A 140 21.17 -16.70 -19.44
N PRO A 141 21.21 -17.76 -20.28
CA PRO A 141 20.01 -18.29 -20.92
C PRO A 141 18.92 -18.74 -19.93
N MET A 142 19.31 -19.34 -18.81
CA MET A 142 18.38 -19.87 -17.82
C MET A 142 17.70 -18.72 -17.05
N LEU A 143 18.45 -17.69 -16.67
CA LEU A 143 17.88 -16.50 -16.04
C LEU A 143 17.02 -15.68 -17.01
N LEU A 144 17.37 -15.65 -18.30
CA LEU A 144 16.58 -14.97 -19.31
C LEU A 144 15.23 -15.65 -19.55
N GLU A 145 15.22 -16.99 -19.60
CA GLU A 145 13.97 -17.78 -19.68
C GLU A 145 13.07 -17.53 -18.47
N LEU A 146 13.64 -17.57 -17.25
CA LEU A 146 12.91 -17.21 -16.03
C LEU A 146 12.37 -15.78 -16.11
N ALA A 147 13.19 -14.82 -16.54
CA ALA A 147 12.79 -13.43 -16.67
C ALA A 147 11.59 -13.28 -17.61
N GLN A 148 11.59 -14.00 -18.72
CA GLN A 148 10.52 -13.98 -19.70
C GLN A 148 9.24 -14.60 -19.13
N PHE A 149 9.34 -15.75 -18.46
CA PHE A 149 8.21 -16.39 -17.78
C PHE A 149 7.57 -15.44 -16.76
N VAL A 150 8.37 -14.88 -15.85
CA VAL A 150 7.88 -13.97 -14.80
C VAL A 150 7.24 -12.73 -15.44
N TYR A 151 7.89 -12.15 -16.45
CA TYR A 151 7.37 -10.98 -17.15
C TYR A 151 5.99 -11.24 -17.76
N GLU A 152 5.83 -12.32 -18.52
CA GLU A 152 4.58 -12.63 -19.20
C GLU A 152 3.46 -13.00 -18.21
N LYS A 153 3.78 -13.88 -17.27
CA LYS A 153 2.77 -14.52 -16.39
C LYS A 153 2.42 -13.68 -15.17
N VAL A 154 3.34 -12.85 -14.67
CA VAL A 154 3.13 -12.06 -13.45
C VAL A 154 2.88 -10.59 -13.78
N PHE A 155 3.64 -10.00 -14.72
CA PHE A 155 3.63 -8.55 -14.92
C PHE A 155 2.76 -8.11 -16.09
N LEU A 156 2.95 -8.66 -17.29
CA LEU A 156 2.38 -8.16 -18.53
C LEU A 156 0.85 -8.09 -18.45
N GLY A 157 0.19 -9.23 -18.24
CA GLY A 157 -1.28 -9.30 -18.20
C GLY A 157 -1.88 -8.43 -17.09
N TYR A 158 -1.27 -8.44 -15.90
CA TYR A 158 -1.76 -7.65 -14.76
C TYR A 158 -1.59 -6.14 -15.00
N THR A 159 -0.43 -5.74 -15.52
CA THR A 159 -0.09 -4.34 -15.79
C THR A 159 -1.00 -3.77 -16.87
N THR A 160 -1.19 -4.49 -17.98
CA THR A 160 -2.08 -4.06 -19.06
C THR A 160 -3.53 -3.98 -18.59
N LYS A 161 -3.98 -4.91 -17.74
CA LYS A 161 -5.31 -4.84 -17.14
C LYS A 161 -5.49 -3.62 -16.22
N MET A 162 -4.48 -3.30 -15.40
CA MET A 162 -4.56 -2.23 -14.42
C MET A 162 -4.38 -0.83 -15.03
N TRP A 163 -3.51 -0.70 -16.03
CA TRP A 163 -3.06 0.60 -16.56
C TRP A 163 -3.37 0.82 -18.04
N GLY A 164 -3.79 -0.20 -18.78
CA GLY A 164 -3.92 -0.11 -20.24
C GLY A 164 -2.58 0.03 -20.97
N LEU A 165 -1.46 -0.21 -20.29
CA LEU A 165 -0.09 -0.03 -20.79
C LEU A 165 0.74 -1.29 -20.56
N THR A 166 1.82 -1.47 -21.34
CA THR A 166 2.83 -2.51 -21.08
C THR A 166 3.80 -2.05 -19.99
N PRO A 167 4.52 -2.97 -19.32
CA PRO A 167 5.50 -2.60 -18.30
C PRO A 167 6.60 -1.63 -18.76
N GLU A 168 6.99 -1.64 -20.04
CA GLU A 168 7.99 -0.71 -20.61
C GLU A 168 7.44 0.70 -20.81
N GLN A 169 6.13 0.85 -20.96
CA GLN A 169 5.47 2.14 -21.11
C GLN A 169 5.24 2.84 -19.75
N LEU A 170 5.43 2.12 -18.65
CA LEU A 170 5.35 2.65 -17.30
C LEU A 170 6.70 3.15 -16.82
N SER A 171 6.68 4.10 -15.88
CA SER A 171 7.88 4.47 -15.14
C SER A 171 8.49 3.21 -14.47
N PRO A 172 9.83 3.02 -14.50
CA PRO A 172 10.48 1.92 -13.81
C PRO A 172 10.14 1.83 -12.32
N ALA A 173 9.74 2.96 -11.70
CA ALA A 173 9.30 3.00 -10.31
C ALA A 173 7.97 2.26 -10.05
N VAL A 174 7.19 1.92 -11.08
CA VAL A 174 5.94 1.14 -10.93
C VAL A 174 6.25 -0.35 -10.87
N THR A 175 7.05 -0.86 -11.81
CA THR A 175 7.41 -2.28 -11.87
C THR A 175 8.38 -2.67 -10.77
N ALA A 176 9.19 -1.73 -10.25
CA ALA A 176 10.06 -1.96 -9.10
C ALA A 176 9.32 -2.15 -7.77
N ARG A 177 8.01 -1.86 -7.69
CA ARG A 177 7.22 -2.04 -6.45
C ARG A 177 6.99 -3.50 -6.09
N VAL A 178 7.05 -4.40 -7.07
CA VAL A 178 6.92 -5.84 -6.88
C VAL A 178 8.15 -6.47 -7.52
N PRO A 179 9.30 -6.55 -6.83
CA PRO A 179 10.51 -7.15 -7.39
C PRO A 179 10.42 -8.69 -7.37
N VAL A 180 11.29 -9.33 -8.14
CA VAL A 180 11.66 -10.74 -7.89
C VAL A 180 12.56 -10.78 -6.66
N VAL A 181 12.20 -11.59 -5.66
CA VAL A 181 12.92 -11.69 -4.39
C VAL A 181 13.71 -12.99 -4.36
N VAL A 182 15.03 -12.90 -4.16
CA VAL A 182 15.89 -14.08 -4.02
C VAL A 182 15.88 -14.53 -2.55
N GLY A 183 14.74 -15.03 -2.08
CA GLY A 183 14.54 -15.50 -0.72
C GLY A 183 13.21 -16.24 -0.54
N HIS A 184 12.89 -16.60 0.71
CA HIS A 184 11.67 -17.36 1.06
C HIS A 184 10.64 -16.52 1.83
N ASP A 185 10.80 -15.20 1.88
CA ASP A 185 9.82 -14.31 2.51
C ASP A 185 8.62 -14.09 1.58
N ASP A 186 7.45 -14.59 2.00
CA ASP A 186 6.18 -14.46 1.27
C ASP A 186 5.42 -13.16 1.60
N ARG A 187 5.95 -12.29 2.45
CA ARG A 187 5.30 -11.03 2.79
C ARG A 187 5.32 -10.10 1.57
N TYR A 188 4.15 -9.52 1.27
CA TYR A 188 3.97 -8.58 0.18
C TYR A 188 4.76 -7.29 0.40
N PHE A 189 4.84 -6.86 1.66
CA PHE A 189 5.65 -5.74 2.10
C PHE A 189 6.80 -6.26 2.96
N GLN A 190 7.98 -5.66 2.82
CA GLN A 190 9.15 -5.97 3.67
C GLN A 190 9.53 -4.79 4.56
N ASP A 191 8.56 -3.91 4.84
CA ASP A 191 8.75 -2.79 5.77
C ASP A 191 8.87 -3.28 7.22
N THR A 192 9.62 -2.54 8.03
CA THR A 192 9.84 -2.83 9.46
C THR A 192 8.54 -2.87 10.27
N TYR A 193 7.64 -1.92 10.06
CA TYR A 193 6.38 -1.82 10.79
C TYR A 193 5.22 -2.23 9.88
N GLN A 194 4.53 -3.32 10.23
CA GLN A 194 3.37 -3.85 9.51
C GLN A 194 2.27 -4.21 10.51
N ALA A 195 1.15 -3.50 10.41
CA ALA A 195 0.00 -3.72 11.28
C ALA A 195 -1.24 -3.05 10.71
N MET A 196 -2.41 -3.43 11.22
CA MET A 196 -3.68 -2.76 10.96
C MET A 196 -4.10 -1.95 12.19
N PRO A 197 -4.77 -0.80 12.05
CA PRO A 197 -5.43 -0.15 13.18
C PRO A 197 -6.40 -1.12 13.86
N ALA A 198 -6.25 -1.35 15.16
CA ALA A 198 -6.98 -2.40 15.87
C ALA A 198 -8.50 -2.23 15.82
N ALA A 199 -8.97 -0.97 15.78
CA ALA A 199 -10.38 -0.61 15.68
C ALA A 199 -10.79 -0.11 14.28
N GLY A 200 -9.94 -0.26 13.27
CA GLY A 200 -10.17 0.27 11.92
C GLY A 200 -9.61 1.68 11.69
N TYR A 201 -9.50 2.04 10.42
CA TYR A 201 -9.01 3.34 9.99
C TYR A 201 -9.96 4.46 10.38
N THR A 202 -11.28 4.30 10.24
CA THR A 202 -12.23 5.35 10.60
C THR A 202 -12.09 5.73 12.08
N ALA A 203 -11.96 4.75 12.97
CA ALA A 203 -11.68 4.98 14.39
C ALA A 203 -10.35 5.71 14.62
N LEU A 204 -9.29 5.36 13.88
CA LEU A 204 -8.02 6.11 13.91
C LEU A 204 -8.23 7.57 13.51
N PHE A 205 -8.98 7.83 12.43
CA PHE A 205 -9.25 9.20 11.97
C PHE A 205 -10.12 9.99 12.95
N GLU A 206 -11.10 9.36 13.61
CA GLU A 206 -11.89 9.97 14.67
C GLU A 206 -11.00 10.42 15.82
N GLN A 207 -10.10 9.56 16.31
CA GLN A 207 -9.15 9.92 17.37
C GLN A 207 -8.15 11.00 16.94
N LEU A 208 -7.68 10.95 15.68
CA LEU A 208 -6.78 11.94 15.11
C LEU A 208 -7.40 13.33 15.06
N LEU A 209 -8.70 13.41 14.77
CA LEU A 209 -9.45 14.65 14.62
C LEU A 209 -10.18 15.08 15.90
N ASP A 210 -10.11 14.28 16.97
CA ASP A 210 -10.70 14.59 18.27
C ASP A 210 -9.88 15.66 19.01
N HIS A 211 -10.13 16.91 18.64
CA HIS A 211 -9.54 18.07 19.27
C HIS A 211 -10.51 19.26 19.21
N PRO A 212 -10.70 20.02 20.31
CA PRO A 212 -11.72 21.08 20.38
C PRO A 212 -11.49 22.23 19.39
N ALA A 213 -10.25 22.42 18.93
CA ALA A 213 -9.92 23.42 17.90
C ALA A 213 -10.12 22.92 16.46
N ILE A 214 -10.57 21.68 16.24
CA ILE A 214 -10.84 21.11 14.91
C ILE A 214 -12.34 20.95 14.73
N GLN A 215 -12.90 21.68 13.77
CA GLN A 215 -14.26 21.45 13.31
C GLN A 215 -14.22 20.64 12.01
N VAL A 216 -14.92 19.50 11.98
CA VAL A 216 -15.01 18.66 10.78
C VAL A 216 -16.39 18.82 10.14
N ARG A 217 -16.44 19.00 8.81
CA ARG A 217 -17.67 19.04 8.02
C ARG A 217 -17.54 18.19 6.76
N THR A 218 -18.21 17.05 6.76
CA THR A 218 -18.35 16.16 5.59
C THR A 218 -19.55 16.57 4.74
N GLY A 219 -19.64 16.06 3.51
CA GLY A 219 -20.68 16.43 2.54
C GLY A 219 -20.59 17.88 2.03
N VAL A 220 -19.44 18.53 2.22
CA VAL A 220 -19.22 19.94 1.85
C VAL A 220 -18.18 20.04 0.75
N ASP A 221 -18.64 20.37 -0.46
CA ASP A 221 -17.75 20.72 -1.55
C ASP A 221 -17.10 22.10 -1.32
N PHE A 222 -15.78 22.17 -1.49
CA PHE A 222 -15.03 23.41 -1.29
C PHE A 222 -15.48 24.53 -2.24
N PHE A 223 -15.72 24.24 -3.52
CA PHE A 223 -16.11 25.26 -4.49
C PHE A 223 -17.54 25.75 -4.26
N ALA A 224 -18.41 24.92 -3.68
CA ALA A 224 -19.74 25.34 -3.21
C ALA A 224 -19.67 26.19 -1.94
N LEU A 225 -18.71 25.94 -1.05
CA LEU A 225 -18.51 26.71 0.19
C LEU A 225 -17.79 28.03 -0.05
N ARG A 226 -16.80 28.06 -0.95
CA ARG A 226 -15.88 29.18 -1.18
C ARG A 226 -16.54 30.56 -1.34
N PRO A 227 -17.69 30.72 -2.02
CA PRO A 227 -18.36 32.03 -2.12
C PRO A 227 -18.92 32.57 -0.80
N LYS A 228 -18.99 31.75 0.25
CA LYS A 228 -19.55 32.07 1.57
C LYS A 228 -18.47 32.28 2.66
N LEU A 229 -17.20 32.15 2.28
CA LEU A 229 -16.03 32.36 3.14
C LEU A 229 -15.50 33.78 2.95
#